data_AF-A0A530CEN0-F1
#
_entry.id   AF-A0A530CEN0-F1
#
_cell.length_a   1.000
_cell.length_b   1.000
_cell.length_c   1.000
_cell.angle_alpha   90.00
_cell.angle_beta   90.00
_cell.angle_gamma   90.00
#
_symmetry.space_group_name_H-M   'P 1'
#
loop_
_entity.id
_entity.type
_entity.pdbx_description
1 polymer ?
#
loop_
_entity_poly.entity_id
_entity_poly.type
_entity_poly.pdbx_seq_one_letter_code
_entity_poly.pdbx_strand_id
1 'polypeptide(L)'
;FFSGIIREPLSGQEAILPVPRSVLHTHASPRSAVNFLIHAAEIDGAAVGPRRNLTMPGVAVTVGEQIEALERVAGSKVVKLIREQPDETIWAIVKGWPTRFEARRSKDLGFAAETSFDEIIRAHIEDELDNKVVG
;
A
#
# COMPACT_ATOMS: atom_id res chain seq x y z
N PHE A 1 -10.72 -2.29 2.45
CA PHE A 1 -10.99 -1.02 1.74
C PHE A 1 -9.73 -0.33 1.23
N PHE A 2 -8.56 -0.35 1.91
CA PHE A 2 -7.33 0.33 1.44
C PHE A 2 -7.01 0.09 -0.04
N SER A 3 -6.86 -1.18 -0.46
CA SER A 3 -6.68 -1.50 -1.89
C SER A 3 -7.93 -1.21 -2.73
N GLY A 4 -9.11 -1.32 -2.13
CA GLY A 4 -10.39 -1.19 -2.80
C GLY A 4 -10.64 0.23 -3.33
N ILE A 5 -10.27 1.26 -2.56
CA ILE A 5 -10.38 2.66 -2.99
C ILE A 5 -9.36 3.04 -4.08
N ILE A 6 -8.50 2.11 -4.49
CA ILE A 6 -7.48 2.31 -5.54
C ILE A 6 -7.80 1.45 -6.76
N ARG A 7 -7.88 0.12 -6.58
CA ARG A 7 -8.07 -0.86 -7.65
C ARG A 7 -9.39 -0.69 -8.40
N GLU A 8 -10.49 -0.56 -7.68
CA GLU A 8 -11.83 -0.46 -8.27
C GLU A 8 -11.96 0.84 -9.09
N PRO A 9 -11.58 2.03 -8.58
CA PRO A 9 -11.58 3.25 -9.38
C PRO A 9 -10.69 3.18 -10.63
N LEU A 10 -9.50 2.60 -10.56
CA LEU A 10 -8.62 2.42 -11.73
C LEU A 10 -9.27 1.54 -12.81
N SER A 11 -10.17 0.64 -12.38
CA SER A 11 -10.98 -0.22 -13.25
C SER A 11 -12.34 0.40 -13.63
N GLY A 12 -12.56 1.69 -13.33
CA GLY A 12 -13.81 2.39 -13.63
C GLY A 12 -15.00 2.04 -12.74
N GLN A 13 -14.76 1.41 -11.58
CA GLN A 13 -15.81 0.97 -10.65
C GLN A 13 -15.85 1.85 -9.39
N GLU A 14 -17.04 2.02 -8.81
CA GLU A 14 -17.17 2.71 -7.52
C GLU A 14 -16.54 1.92 -6.38
N ALA A 15 -15.97 2.65 -5.41
CA ALA A 15 -15.40 2.08 -4.20
C ALA A 15 -15.88 2.80 -2.94
N ILE A 16 -16.22 2.04 -1.91
CA ILE A 16 -16.61 2.59 -0.61
C ILE A 16 -15.38 2.88 0.26
N LEU A 17 -15.30 4.10 0.78
CA LEU A 17 -14.38 4.49 1.84
C LEU A 17 -15.10 4.45 3.20
N PRO A 18 -14.84 3.44 4.05
CA PRO A 18 -15.54 3.26 5.33
C PRO A 18 -14.89 3.96 6.54
N VAL A 19 -13.74 4.60 6.38
CA VAL A 19 -12.96 5.19 7.48
C VAL A 19 -12.57 6.63 7.20
N PRO A 20 -12.20 7.42 8.23
CA PRO A 20 -11.69 8.77 8.03
C PRO A 20 -10.45 8.81 7.14
N ARG A 21 -10.29 9.89 6.38
CA ARG A 21 -9.09 10.13 5.54
C ARG A 21 -7.79 10.21 6.35
N SER A 22 -7.86 10.50 7.65
CA SER A 22 -6.71 10.60 8.55
C SER A 22 -6.11 9.25 8.96
N VAL A 23 -6.75 8.12 8.63
CA VAL A 23 -6.24 6.79 8.97
C VAL A 23 -4.91 6.55 8.27
N LEU A 24 -3.85 6.30 9.05
CA LEU A 24 -2.49 6.08 8.59
C LEU A 24 -2.13 4.59 8.63
N HIS A 25 -1.58 4.07 7.53
CA HIS A 25 -1.14 2.68 7.45
C HIS A 25 0.11 2.53 6.57
N THR A 26 0.86 1.45 6.77
CA THR A 26 2.07 1.14 5.99
C THR A 26 1.72 0.15 4.88
N HIS A 27 2.17 0.43 3.66
CA HIS A 27 1.86 -0.32 2.45
C HIS A 27 3.12 -0.75 1.71
N ALA A 28 3.01 -1.85 0.97
CA ALA A 28 3.97 -2.28 -0.05
C ALA A 28 3.17 -2.92 -1.19
N SER A 29 3.67 -2.84 -2.42
CA SER A 29 3.01 -3.51 -3.55
C SER A 29 3.12 -5.04 -3.46
N PRO A 30 2.28 -5.79 -4.21
CA PRO A 30 2.47 -7.22 -4.40
C PRO A 30 3.87 -7.58 -4.94
N ARG A 31 4.41 -6.78 -5.86
CA ARG A 31 5.75 -6.92 -6.42
C ARG A 31 6.82 -6.88 -5.33
N SER A 32 6.74 -5.88 -4.44
CA SER A 32 7.64 -5.77 -3.28
C SER A 32 7.47 -6.95 -2.31
N ALA A 33 6.24 -7.39 -2.05
CA ALA A 33 5.98 -8.55 -1.20
C ALA A 33 6.61 -9.85 -1.73
N VAL A 34 6.53 -10.09 -3.04
CA VAL A 34 7.21 -11.23 -3.70
C VAL A 34 8.72 -11.11 -3.55
N ASN A 35 9.28 -9.93 -3.82
CA ASN A 35 10.72 -9.70 -3.69
C ASN A 35 11.22 -9.89 -2.24
N PHE A 36 10.41 -9.57 -1.23
CA PHE A 36 10.75 -9.87 0.16
C PHE A 36 10.90 -11.38 0.39
N LEU A 37 10.01 -12.20 -0.17
CA LEU A 37 10.07 -13.65 -0.01
C LEU A 37 11.28 -14.24 -0.72
N ILE A 38 11.57 -13.78 -1.94
CA ILE A 38 12.76 -14.21 -2.72
C ILE A 38 14.03 -13.84 -1.95
N HIS A 39 14.18 -12.57 -1.54
CA HIS A 39 15.36 -12.12 -0.80
C HIS A 39 15.53 -12.85 0.53
N ALA A 40 14.44 -13.08 1.26
CA ALA A 40 14.48 -13.84 2.52
C ALA A 40 14.90 -15.30 2.33
N ALA A 41 14.65 -15.90 1.16
CA ALA A 41 15.07 -17.26 0.85
C ALA A 41 16.58 -17.36 0.53
N GLU A 42 17.19 -16.27 0.06
CA GLU A 42 18.59 -16.21 -0.40
C GLU A 42 19.55 -15.56 0.59
N ILE A 43 19.04 -14.82 1.58
CA ILE A 43 19.86 -14.07 2.54
C ILE A 43 20.71 -14.98 3.44
N ASP A 44 21.92 -14.51 3.77
CA ASP A 44 22.76 -15.14 4.79
C ASP A 44 22.07 -15.10 6.17
N GLY A 45 21.67 -16.28 6.67
CA GLY A 45 21.03 -16.43 7.98
C GLY A 45 21.90 -15.97 9.15
N ALA A 46 23.24 -15.95 9.00
CA ALA A 46 24.14 -15.41 10.01
C ALA A 46 24.02 -13.88 10.10
N ALA A 47 23.89 -13.19 8.97
CA ALA A 47 23.66 -11.74 8.92
C ALA A 47 22.31 -11.34 9.56
N VAL A 48 21.28 -12.18 9.44
CA VAL A 48 19.99 -11.97 10.12
C VAL A 48 20.11 -12.15 11.64
N GLY A 49 20.93 -13.10 12.08
CA GLY A 49 21.14 -13.44 13.48
C GLY A 49 19.95 -14.17 14.13
N PRO A 50 19.87 -14.18 15.47
CA PRO A 50 18.84 -14.95 16.19
C PRO A 50 17.44 -14.33 16.10
N ARG A 51 17.34 -13.03 15.79
CA ARG A 51 16.06 -12.31 15.65
C ARG A 51 15.56 -12.42 14.21
N ARG A 52 15.00 -13.58 13.89
CA ARG A 52 14.54 -13.98 12.55
C ARG A 52 13.29 -13.25 12.06
N ASN A 53 12.48 -12.71 12.96
CA ASN A 53 11.32 -11.89 12.60
C ASN A 53 11.77 -10.48 12.26
N LEU A 54 11.43 -10.01 11.06
CA LEU A 54 11.80 -8.70 10.53
C LEU A 54 10.55 -7.93 10.13
N THR A 55 10.44 -6.68 10.59
CA THR A 55 9.48 -5.73 10.05
C THR A 55 9.96 -5.29 8.66
N MET A 56 9.17 -5.54 7.63
CA MET A 56 9.51 -5.19 6.25
C MET A 56 9.41 -3.68 5.99
N PRO A 57 10.19 -3.12 5.06
CA PRO A 57 10.03 -1.75 4.62
C PRO A 57 8.70 -1.54 3.89
N GLY A 58 8.24 -0.29 3.84
CA GLY A 58 7.03 0.10 3.13
C GLY A 58 6.78 1.60 3.23
N VAL A 59 5.73 2.05 2.55
CA VAL A 59 5.31 3.45 2.49
C VAL A 59 4.18 3.67 3.47
N ALA A 60 4.40 4.55 4.46
CA ALA A 60 3.39 4.91 5.45
C ALA A 60 2.65 6.19 5.04
N VAL A 61 1.37 6.06 4.69
CA VAL A 61 0.51 7.16 4.24
C VAL A 61 -0.87 7.09 4.89
N THR A 62 -1.50 8.24 5.00
CA THR A 62 -2.91 8.38 5.32
C THR A 62 -3.78 7.96 4.14
N VAL A 63 -5.05 7.62 4.39
CA VAL A 63 -6.04 7.42 3.34
C VAL A 63 -6.18 8.65 2.45
N GLY A 64 -6.10 9.86 3.02
CA GLY A 64 -6.09 11.11 2.25
C GLY A 64 -4.95 11.15 1.23
N GLU A 65 -3.73 10.85 1.68
CA GLU A 65 -2.54 10.79 0.81
C GLU A 65 -2.64 9.68 -0.26
N GLN A 66 -3.32 8.56 0.02
CA GLN A 66 -3.61 7.52 -0.99
C GLN A 66 -4.52 8.06 -2.10
N ILE A 67 -5.56 8.82 -1.73
CA ILE A 67 -6.50 9.43 -2.68
C ILE A 67 -5.81 10.53 -3.51
N GLU A 68 -4.97 11.34 -2.88
CA GLU A 68 -4.17 12.35 -3.58
C GLU A 68 -3.17 11.72 -4.56
N ALA A 69 -2.54 10.59 -4.18
CA ALA A 69 -1.69 9.81 -5.08
C ALA A 69 -2.48 9.25 -6.28
N LEU A 70 -3.69 8.75 -6.03
CA LEU A 70 -4.60 8.31 -7.09
C LEU A 70 -4.96 9.46 -8.02
N GLU A 71 -5.25 10.65 -7.49
CA GLU A 71 -5.53 11.83 -8.31
C GLU A 71 -4.34 12.22 -9.20
N ARG A 72 -3.13 12.22 -8.65
CA ARG A 72 -1.89 12.54 -9.40
C ARG A 72 -1.64 11.54 -10.53
N VAL A 73 -1.90 10.25 -10.31
CA VAL A 73 -1.56 9.19 -11.28
C VAL A 73 -2.69 8.95 -12.30
N ALA A 74 -3.95 8.99 -11.87
CA ALA A 74 -5.10 8.56 -12.67
C ALA A 74 -6.15 9.67 -12.91
N GLY A 75 -5.98 10.83 -12.29
CA GLY A 75 -6.83 12.00 -12.49
C GLY A 75 -8.10 12.04 -11.64
N SER A 76 -8.71 13.22 -11.59
CA SER A 76 -9.87 13.52 -10.71
C SER A 76 -11.14 12.74 -11.06
N LYS A 77 -11.31 12.31 -12.33
CA LYS A 77 -12.45 11.47 -12.73
C LYS A 77 -12.44 10.12 -12.00
N VAL A 78 -11.26 9.50 -11.88
CA VAL A 78 -11.08 8.22 -11.19
C VAL A 78 -11.37 8.40 -9.70
N VAL A 79 -10.85 9.46 -9.08
CA VAL A 79 -11.11 9.75 -7.66
C VAL A 79 -12.59 9.96 -7.34
N LYS A 80 -13.38 10.51 -8.27
CA LYS A 80 -14.84 10.68 -8.09
C LYS A 80 -15.62 9.37 -7.92
N LEU A 81 -15.02 8.23 -8.25
CA LEU A 81 -15.61 6.91 -8.04
C LEU A 81 -15.52 6.46 -6.57
N ILE A 82 -14.75 7.16 -5.73
CA ILE A 82 -14.67 6.88 -4.30
C ILE A 82 -15.85 7.55 -3.59
N ARG A 83 -16.62 6.74 -2.85
CA ARG A 83 -17.76 7.19 -2.06
C ARG A 83 -17.50 7.00 -0.59
N GLU A 84 -17.56 8.08 0.18
CA GLU A 84 -17.42 8.03 1.63
C GLU A 84 -18.72 7.50 2.25
N GLN A 85 -18.62 6.39 2.97
CA GLN A 85 -19.71 5.79 3.72
C GLN A 85 -19.15 5.18 5.00
N PRO A 86 -19.04 5.97 6.08
CA PRO A 86 -18.43 5.53 7.33
C PRO A 86 -19.07 4.26 7.89
N ASP A 87 -18.22 3.34 8.35
CA ASP A 87 -18.64 2.08 9.00
C ASP A 87 -17.91 1.97 10.34
N GLU A 88 -18.67 2.05 11.44
CA GLU A 88 -18.14 2.00 12.80
C GLU A 88 -17.48 0.65 13.14
N THR A 89 -17.94 -0.45 12.53
CA THR A 89 -17.39 -1.78 12.76
C THR A 89 -16.02 -1.89 12.12
N ILE A 90 -15.88 -1.44 10.87
CA ILE A 90 -14.58 -1.38 10.18
C ILE A 90 -13.65 -0.42 10.91
N TRP A 91 -14.16 0.74 11.33
CA TRP A 91 -13.35 1.70 12.07
C TRP A 91 -12.82 1.15 13.39
N ALA A 92 -13.64 0.43 14.15
CA ALA A 92 -13.23 -0.19 15.41
C ALA A 92 -12.06 -1.18 15.25
N ILE A 93 -12.00 -1.88 14.12
CA ILE A 93 -10.91 -2.81 13.78
C ILE A 93 -9.64 -2.03 13.43
N VAL A 94 -9.74 -1.05 12.54
CA VAL A 94 -8.59 -0.43 11.87
C VAL A 94 -7.90 0.61 12.75
N LYS A 95 -8.64 1.27 13.66
CA LYS A 95 -8.08 2.32 14.53
C LYS A 95 -6.94 1.85 15.45
N GLY A 96 -6.87 0.54 15.72
CA GLY A 96 -5.82 -0.07 16.55
C GLY A 96 -4.65 -0.65 15.77
N TRP A 97 -4.65 -0.57 14.44
CA TRP A 97 -3.59 -1.17 13.63
C TRP A 97 -2.29 -0.37 13.71
N PRO A 98 -1.14 -1.04 13.58
CA PRO A 98 0.14 -0.36 13.43
C PRO A 98 0.14 0.59 12.22
N THR A 99 0.77 1.74 12.40
CA THR A 99 0.66 2.87 11.46
C THR A 99 1.93 3.03 10.63
N ARG A 100 3.08 3.29 11.27
CA ARG A 100 4.38 3.54 10.65
C ARG A 100 5.46 2.65 11.24
N PHE A 101 6.33 2.13 10.37
CA PHE A 101 7.50 1.38 10.76
C PHE A 101 8.78 2.02 10.21
N GLU A 102 9.84 2.06 11.02
CA GLU A 102 11.17 2.48 10.57
C GLU A 102 11.78 1.43 9.64
N ALA A 103 11.55 0.14 9.95
CA ALA A 103 12.06 -1.02 9.22
C ALA A 103 13.59 -0.99 9.01
N ARG A 104 14.35 -0.38 9.92
CA ARG A 104 15.80 -0.19 9.78
C ARG A 104 16.56 -1.49 9.55
N ARG A 105 16.32 -2.52 10.36
CA ARG A 105 17.03 -3.81 10.26
C ARG A 105 16.82 -4.50 8.90
N SER A 106 15.60 -4.49 8.37
CA SER A 106 15.33 -5.13 7.07
C SER A 106 15.94 -4.32 5.93
N LYS A 107 15.89 -2.98 5.99
CA LYS A 107 16.60 -2.11 5.04
C LYS A 107 18.12 -2.34 5.04
N ASP A 108 18.73 -2.41 6.22
CA ASP A 108 20.17 -2.70 6.38
C ASP A 108 20.54 -4.10 5.85
N LEU A 109 19.58 -5.02 5.83
CA LEU A 109 19.70 -6.37 5.28
C LEU A 109 19.37 -6.46 3.78
N GLY A 110 19.13 -5.33 3.11
CA GLY A 110 18.90 -5.26 1.66
C GLY A 110 17.44 -5.42 1.20
N PHE A 111 16.47 -5.52 2.13
CA PHE A 111 15.06 -5.50 1.75
C PHE A 111 14.66 -4.08 1.30
N ALA A 112 13.91 -3.98 0.20
CA ALA A 112 13.46 -2.72 -0.37
C ALA A 112 11.99 -2.78 -0.82
N ALA A 113 11.29 -1.68 -0.65
CA ALA A 113 9.93 -1.45 -1.15
C ALA A 113 9.86 -0.10 -1.86
N GLU A 114 8.67 0.24 -2.35
CA GLU A 114 8.38 1.56 -2.90
C GLU A 114 8.70 2.68 -1.90
N THR A 115 8.98 3.87 -2.41
CA THR A 115 9.27 5.08 -1.62
C THR A 115 8.08 6.06 -1.59
N SER A 116 7.09 5.85 -2.45
CA SER A 116 5.87 6.66 -2.53
C SER A 116 4.65 5.80 -2.86
N PHE A 117 3.45 6.28 -2.52
CA PHE A 117 2.22 5.58 -2.89
C PHE A 117 1.94 5.68 -4.40
N ASP A 118 2.44 6.72 -5.06
CA ASP A 118 2.40 6.86 -6.53
C ASP A 118 3.10 5.69 -7.23
N GLU A 119 4.24 5.23 -6.69
CA GLU A 119 4.94 4.03 -7.19
C GLU A 119 4.12 2.75 -7.01
N ILE A 120 3.41 2.60 -5.89
CA ILE A 120 2.52 1.45 -5.65
C ILE A 120 1.38 1.42 -6.68
N ILE A 121 0.78 2.58 -6.97
CA ILE A 121 -0.28 2.69 -7.98
C ILE A 121 0.26 2.35 -9.38
N ARG A 122 1.43 2.89 -9.75
CA ARG A 122 2.07 2.57 -11.05
C ARG A 122 2.40 1.09 -11.17
N ALA A 123 2.95 0.48 -10.12
CA ALA A 123 3.22 -0.96 -10.11
C ALA A 123 1.94 -1.76 -10.34
N HIS A 124 0.81 -1.38 -9.72
CA HIS A 124 -0.48 -2.04 -9.97
C HIS A 124 -0.96 -1.88 -11.42
N ILE A 125 -0.83 -0.68 -12.00
CA ILE A 125 -1.20 -0.42 -13.40
C ILE A 125 -0.35 -1.25 -14.37
N GLU A 126 0.95 -1.38 -14.09
CA GLU A 126 1.91 -2.16 -14.88
C GLU A 126 1.64 -3.66 -14.77
N ASP A 127 1.46 -4.18 -13.55
CA ASP A 127 1.39 -5.61 -13.26
C ASP A 127 0.00 -6.21 -13.54
N GLU A 128 -1.07 -5.44 -13.37
CA GLU A 128 -2.44 -5.97 -13.34
C GLU A 128 -3.38 -5.38 -14.40
N LEU A 129 -3.05 -4.22 -14.99
CA LEU A 129 -3.93 -3.50 -15.91
C LEU A 129 -3.35 -3.31 -17.32
N ASP A 130 -2.27 -4.00 -17.67
CA ASP A 130 -1.59 -3.86 -18.97
C ASP A 130 -1.29 -2.40 -19.37
N ASN A 131 -0.96 -1.55 -18.38
CA ASN A 131 -0.77 -0.11 -18.55
C ASN A 131 -2.01 0.68 -19.02
N LYS A 132 -3.21 0.19 -18.76
CA LYS A 132 -4.48 0.85 -19.14
C LYS A 132 -5.24 1.28 -17.90
N VAL A 133 -5.62 2.55 -17.87
CA VAL A 133 -6.52 3.11 -16.86
C VAL A 133 -7.80 3.56 -17.57
N VAL A 134 -8.95 3.27 -16.98
CA VAL A 134 -10.24 3.74 -17.50
C VAL A 134 -10.35 5.26 -17.30
N GLY A 135 -10.57 6.03 -18.37
CA GLY A 135 -10.57 7.51 -18.35
C GLY A 135 -11.65 8.17 -19.21
#